data_AF-A0A7L3WKF3-F1
#
_entry.id   AF-A0A7L3WKF3-F1
#
_cell.length_a   1.000
_cell.length_b   1.000
_cell.length_c   1.000
_cell.angle_alpha   90.00
_cell.angle_beta   90.00
_cell.angle_gamma   90.00
#
_symmetry.space_group_name_H-M   'P 1'
#
loop_
_entity.id
_entity.type
_entity.pdbx_description
1 polymer ?
#
loop_
_entity_poly.entity_id
_entity_poly.type
_entity_poly.pdbx_seq_one_letter_code
_entity_poly.pdbx_strand_id
1 'polypeptide(L)' 'DHHVNYGSGSGLQDRVAFVQNDPSQHDASIRLADLQVSDTGTYQCRVKKNTVAVHEVIVTVQ' A
#
# COMPACT_ATOMS: atom_id res chain seq x y z
N ASP A 1 5.41 2.81 -12.37
CA ASP A 1 5.98 3.35 -11.12
C ASP A 1 5.19 2.80 -9.95
N HIS A 2 5.86 2.33 -8.89
CA HIS A 2 5.24 1.82 -7.67
C HIS A 2 5.76 2.67 -6.50
N HIS A 3 4.87 3.19 -5.67
CA HIS A 3 5.26 4.07 -4.57
C HIS A 3 4.29 3.92 -3.40
N VAL A 4 4.84 3.97 -2.18
CA VAL A 4 4.07 3.94 -0.94
C VAL A 4 4.07 5.34 -0.33
N ASN A 5 2.89 5.87 -0.06
CA ASN A 5 2.74 7.10 0.72
C ASN A 5 2.38 6.73 2.16
N TYR A 6 3.26 7.09 3.11
CA TYR A 6 3.14 6.70 4.51
C TYR A 6 2.19 7.57 5.34
N GLY A 7 1.68 8.67 4.78
CA GLY A 7 0.85 9.63 5.51
C GLY A 7 1.58 10.28 6.69
N SER A 8 0.81 10.80 7.64
CA SER A 8 1.33 11.53 8.81
C SER A 8 1.69 10.63 10.01
N GLY A 9 1.49 9.31 9.90
CA GLY A 9 1.86 8.34 10.92
C GLY A 9 3.34 7.98 10.82
N SER A 10 4.11 8.29 11.86
CA SER A 10 5.50 7.86 11.98
C SER A 10 5.56 6.35 12.25
N GLY A 11 6.37 5.59 11.51
CA GLY A 11 6.69 4.18 11.85
C GLY A 11 6.33 3.14 10.81
N LEU A 12 5.79 3.53 9.65
CA LEU A 12 5.50 2.63 8.54
C LEU A 12 6.62 2.60 7.48
N GLN A 13 7.47 3.62 7.44
CA GLN A 13 8.48 3.85 6.40
C GLN A 13 9.44 2.65 6.22
N ASP A 14 9.84 2.02 7.33
CA ASP A 14 10.80 0.91 7.33
C ASP A 14 10.14 -0.47 7.38
N ARG A 15 8.81 -0.50 7.49
CA ARG A 15 8.04 -1.73 7.78
C ARG A 15 7.10 -2.10 6.64
N VAL A 16 6.82 -1.20 5.70
CA VAL A 16 6.00 -1.48 4.52
C VAL A 16 6.88 -1.68 3.29
N ALA A 17 6.64 -2.76 2.56
CA ALA A 17 7.24 -2.99 1.25
C ALA A 17 6.23 -3.65 0.31
N PHE A 18 6.40 -3.47 -1.00
CA PHE A 18 5.68 -4.28 -1.97
C PHE A 18 6.15 -5.74 -1.88
N VAL A 19 5.18 -6.67 -1.98
CA VAL A 19 5.50 -8.10 -2.11
C VAL A 19 6.14 -8.37 -3.47
N GLN A 20 5.66 -7.68 -4.51
CA GLN A 20 6.17 -7.76 -5.87
C GLN A 20 6.60 -6.37 -6.35
N ASN A 21 7.85 -6.25 -6.76
CA ASN A 21 8.42 -5.00 -7.27
C ASN A 21 8.12 -4.79 -8.76
N ASP A 22 7.87 -5.86 -9.53
CA ASP A 22 7.50 -5.76 -10.94
C ASP A 22 5.97 -5.62 -11.11
N PRO A 23 5.44 -4.43 -11.45
CA PRO A 23 4.01 -4.23 -11.62
C PRO A 23 3.41 -5.02 -12.79
N SER A 24 4.24 -5.56 -13.70
CA SER A 24 3.78 -6.40 -14.81
C SER A 24 3.21 -7.75 -14.36
N GLN A 25 3.55 -8.18 -13.13
CA GLN A 25 3.03 -9.39 -12.52
C GLN A 25 1.62 -9.25 -11.96
N HIS A 26 1.00 -8.07 -12.09
CA HIS A 26 -0.37 -7.79 -11.65
C HIS A 26 -0.62 -8.00 -10.15
N ASP A 27 0.45 -7.97 -9.34
CA ASP A 27 0.39 -8.05 -7.88
C ASP A 27 0.72 -6.69 -7.27
N ALA A 28 -0.27 -6.10 -6.59
CA ALA A 28 -0.15 -4.82 -5.90
C ALA A 28 -0.13 -5.00 -4.36
N SER A 29 0.14 -6.21 -3.88
CA SER A 29 0.15 -6.53 -2.45
C SER A 29 1.32 -5.85 -1.75
N ILE A 30 1.07 -5.37 -0.53
CA ILE A 30 2.10 -4.87 0.38
C ILE A 30 2.24 -5.80 1.57
N ARG A 31 3.45 -5.89 2.12
CA ARG A 31 3.73 -6.53 3.39
C ARG A 31 4.05 -5.45 4.42
N LEU A 32 3.32 -5.47 5.53
CA LEU A 32 3.63 -4.70 6.73
C LEU A 32 4.29 -5.63 7.75
N ALA A 33 5.58 -5.39 8.03
CA ALA A 33 6.34 -6.16 9.01
C ALA A 33 6.08 -5.66 10.43
N ASP A 34 6.19 -6.58 11.41
CA ASP A 34 6.09 -6.28 12.84
C ASP A 34 4.78 -5.55 13.23
N LEU A 35 3.63 -6.03 12.74
CA LEU A 35 2.32 -5.38 12.89
C LEU A 35 2.02 -5.00 14.36
N GLN A 36 1.67 -3.74 14.59
CA GLN A 36 1.33 -3.17 15.90
C GLN A 36 -0.14 -2.72 15.94
N VAL A 37 -0.73 -2.66 17.13
CA VAL A 37 -2.10 -2.15 17.33
C VAL A 37 -2.23 -0.69 16.84
N SER A 38 -1.15 0.10 16.92
CA SER A 38 -1.13 1.48 16.41
C SER A 38 -1.21 1.58 14.88
N ASP A 39 -1.01 0.48 14.16
CA ASP A 39 -1.14 0.44 12.69
C ASP A 39 -2.60 0.23 12.24
N THR A 40 -3.54 0.01 13.18
CA THR A 40 -4.98 0.00 12.92
C THR A 40 -5.39 1.28 12.21
N GLY A 41 -6.03 1.14 11.06
CA GLY A 41 -6.28 2.27 10.19
C GLY A 41 -6.88 1.90 8.84
N THR A 42 -6.99 2.91 7.99
CA THR A 42 -7.51 2.78 6.63
C THR A 42 -6.36 2.83 5.63
N TYR A 43 -6.22 1.77 4.85
CA TYR A 43 -5.20 1.63 3.83
C TYR A 43 -5.83 1.83 2.45
N GLN A 44 -5.14 2.57 1.58
CA GLN A 44 -5.61 2.89 0.24
C GLN A 44 -4.65 2.33 -0.80
N CYS A 45 -5.16 1.48 -1.69
CA CYS A 45 -4.46 1.06 -2.90
C CYS A 45 -5.02 1.83 -4.10
N ARG A 46 -4.13 2.49 -4.87
CA ARG A 46 -4.49 3.23 -6.08
C ARG A 46 -3.72 2.69 -7.26
N VAL A 47 -4.43 2.03 -8.17
CA VAL A 47 -3.86 1.48 -9.41
C VAL A 47 -4.23 2.40 -10.56
N LYS A 48 -3.22 2.94 -11.24
CA LYS A 48 -3.39 3.77 -12.44
C LYS A 48 -3.01 2.97 -13.67
N LYS A 49 -3.91 2.89 -14.64
CA LYS A 49 -3.57 2.46 -16.00
C LYS A 49 -3.19 3.70 -16.82
N ASN A 50 -2.44 3.55 -17.92
CA ASN A 50 -2.06 4.67 -18.79
C ASN A 50 -3.27 5.45 -19.37
N THR A 51 -4.47 4.89 -19.28
CA THR A 51 -5.74 5.58 -19.46
C THR A 51 -6.23 6.06 -18.09
N VAL A 52 -6.59 7.33 -17.94
CA VAL A 52 -6.97 8.09 -16.71
C VAL A 52 -7.84 7.36 -15.65
N ALA A 53 -8.38 6.19 -15.94
CA ALA A 53 -8.99 5.27 -14.99
C ALA A 53 -8.05 4.93 -13.81
N VAL A 54 -8.50 5.31 -12.61
CA VAL A 54 -7.92 4.91 -11.33
C VAL A 54 -8.87 3.90 -10.70
N HIS A 55 -8.32 2.77 -10.24
CA HIS A 55 -9.05 1.88 -9.36
C HIS A 55 -8.56 2.11 -7.93
N GLU A 56 -9.49 2.43 -7.02
CA GLU A 56 -9.21 2.69 -5.61
C GLU A 56 -9.86 1.61 -4.76
N VAL A 57 -9.05 0.99 -3.90
CA VAL A 57 -9.48 -0.03 -2.94
C VAL A 57 -9.15 0.45 -1.54
N ILE A 58 -10.15 0.41 -0.66
CA ILE A 58 -10.03 0.84 0.73
C ILE A 58 -10.11 -0.40 1.61
N VAL A 59 -9.08 -0.60 2.44
CA VAL A 59 -8.99 -1.73 3.37
C VAL A 59 -8.94 -1.20 4.80
N THR A 60 -9.79 -1.76 5.67
CA THR A 60 -9.78 -1.43 7.10
C THR A 60 -9.11 -2.56 7.85
N VAL A 61 -8.05 -2.22 8.59
CA VAL A 61 -7.41 -3.12 9.56
C VAL A 61 -7.95 -2.73 10.93
N GLN A 62 -8.45 -3.70 11.70
CA GLN A 62 -9.00 -3.52 13.05
C GLN A 62 -8.17 -4.28 14.06
#